data_AF-A0AAC8TD40-F1
#
_entry.id   AF-A0AAC8TD40-F1
#
_cell.length_a   1.000
_cell.length_b   1.000
_cell.length_c   1.000
_cell.angle_alpha   90.00
_cell.angle_beta   90.00
_cell.angle_gamma   90.00
#
_symmetry.space_group_name_H-M   'P 1'
#
loop_
_entity.id
_entity.type
_entity.pdbx_description
1 polymer ?
#
loop_
_entity_poly.entity_id
_entity_poly.type
_entity_poly.pdbx_seq_one_letter_code
_entity_poly.pdbx_strand_id
1 'polypeptide(L)'
;MLRLTRLFVLVLLAVSGCTELRGCGTSEPAPLQAAVAPDAGTPQASTPGVAPPPREARYAKKWLVIVHSSSTPGEGSGVLEALKATGLHTEPLRLSTNAFKDLRPCLEVVVAKVFETRAEAEGFREQLSQAAVTAYVKNAGPLEPERGRKDATCQAEAEAHAARAEALNRRTVPRFVESHVGRTFMLLGEGTTSVVLEPMDVRRSVWMAPAEEDPTGLFLKGETVDLYGAAGLLQAGCAVKGFAWINRGVPHFGYFQQEPPPEAPGCGRPWAFAELDCAVAPDTLAFALPAGTKAPVFFAAGEGPPAEVLAAEETALRRSERFAALRSEGSIQAEQVQERLNEEVRSFRYASGSTHAVFTVARFRTGEGNSVCGGDYNQQVTRAVVRGPGGSERTLPAKELVGEDVVGVLDLEGDGKVELLVQESWPAQAVRLLGEDGSELAGAVVENCDCGC
;
A
#
# COMPACT_ATOMS: atom_id res chain seq x y z
N MET A 1 24.04 -23.74 -43.36
CA MET A 1 25.22 -23.40 -44.20
C MET A 1 25.11 -21.95 -44.65
N LEU A 2 26.27 -21.31 -44.87
CA LEU A 2 26.55 -19.89 -45.12
C LEU A 2 26.68 -18.98 -43.90
N ARG A 3 27.97 -18.80 -43.57
CA ARG A 3 28.63 -17.75 -42.78
C ARG A 3 28.71 -16.46 -43.60
N LEU A 4 28.81 -15.31 -42.94
CA LEU A 4 29.73 -14.20 -43.24
C LEU A 4 29.49 -13.07 -42.20
N THR A 5 30.35 -12.14 -41.80
CA THR A 5 31.79 -12.04 -41.49
C THR A 5 31.92 -10.74 -40.66
N ARG A 6 32.86 -10.69 -39.71
CA ARG A 6 33.18 -9.54 -38.84
C ARG A 6 33.80 -8.35 -39.60
N LEU A 7 33.64 -7.12 -39.07
CA LEU A 7 34.65 -6.03 -39.04
C LEU A 7 34.15 -4.97 -38.01
N PHE A 8 34.71 -4.82 -36.80
CA PHE A 8 35.89 -4.04 -36.38
C PHE A 8 35.93 -2.57 -36.87
N VAL A 9 35.68 -1.60 -35.96
CA VAL A 9 36.49 -0.38 -35.80
C VAL A 9 36.50 0.01 -34.32
N LEU A 10 37.72 0.10 -33.79
CA LEU A 10 38.11 0.54 -32.45
C LEU A 10 38.62 1.98 -32.61
N VAL A 11 38.14 2.93 -31.80
CA VAL A 11 38.73 4.28 -31.71
C VAL A 11 39.21 4.49 -30.28
N LEU A 12 40.53 4.61 -30.16
CA LEU A 12 41.32 4.91 -28.98
C LEU A 12 42.20 6.11 -29.34
N LEU A 13 42.18 7.17 -28.54
CA LEU A 13 43.18 8.24 -28.40
C LEU A 13 42.79 8.96 -27.08
N ALA A 14 43.49 8.76 -25.95
CA ALA A 14 44.80 9.33 -25.55
C ALA A 14 44.72 10.85 -25.31
N VAL A 15 45.32 11.51 -24.31
CA VAL A 15 46.29 11.20 -23.22
C VAL A 15 46.38 12.49 -22.37
N SER A 16 46.96 12.39 -21.16
CA SER A 16 47.66 13.41 -20.33
C SER A 16 46.95 13.80 -19.02
N GLY A 17 47.61 13.80 -17.85
CA GLY A 17 49.02 13.58 -17.54
C GLY A 17 49.28 13.37 -16.05
N CYS A 18 50.45 12.80 -15.74
CA CYS A 18 51.01 12.62 -14.41
C CYS A 18 51.65 13.91 -13.88
N THR A 19 51.65 14.10 -12.56
CA THR A 19 52.84 14.55 -11.82
C THR A 19 52.78 14.11 -10.35
N GLU A 20 53.89 13.52 -9.91
CA GLU A 20 54.23 13.08 -8.56
C GLU A 20 54.49 14.27 -7.62
N LEU A 21 54.43 14.06 -6.29
CA LEU A 21 55.58 14.33 -5.39
C LEU A 21 55.34 13.91 -3.92
N ARG A 22 56.37 13.19 -3.43
CA ARG A 22 56.78 12.76 -2.09
C ARG A 22 56.46 13.66 -0.89
N GLY A 23 56.35 13.01 0.28
CA GLY A 23 56.72 13.58 1.57
C GLY A 23 56.62 12.60 2.76
N CYS A 24 57.70 11.86 3.06
CA CYS A 24 57.91 11.21 4.35
C CYS A 24 58.49 12.23 5.35
N GLY A 25 58.06 12.18 6.61
CA GLY A 25 58.64 12.92 7.73
C GLY A 25 58.31 12.23 9.05
N THR A 26 59.35 11.88 9.80
CA THR A 26 59.45 11.00 10.96
C THR A 26 59.38 11.76 12.31
N SER A 27 58.90 11.08 13.37
CA SER A 27 59.32 11.09 14.80
C SER A 27 59.61 12.44 15.51
N GLU A 28 59.17 12.75 16.74
CA GLU A 28 59.30 12.02 18.03
C GLU A 28 58.63 12.87 19.18
N PRO A 29 58.79 12.64 20.51
CA PRO A 29 57.68 12.32 21.43
C PRO A 29 57.33 13.37 22.53
N ALA A 30 56.15 13.13 23.15
CA ALA A 30 55.64 13.42 24.53
C ALA A 30 56.15 14.63 25.36
N PRO A 31 55.27 15.22 26.19
CA PRO A 31 55.23 14.71 27.57
C PRO A 31 53.83 14.59 28.20
N LEU A 32 53.72 13.59 29.07
CA LEU A 32 52.74 13.47 30.13
C LEU A 32 52.84 14.67 31.10
N GLN A 33 51.74 15.37 31.35
CA GLN A 33 51.53 16.10 32.60
C GLN A 33 50.09 15.97 33.10
N ALA A 34 50.02 15.33 34.28
CA ALA A 34 49.22 15.61 35.47
C ALA A 34 47.72 15.94 35.37
N ALA A 35 46.97 15.16 36.14
CA ALA A 35 45.58 15.35 36.50
C ALA A 35 45.30 16.71 37.16
N VAL A 36 44.20 17.34 36.76
CA VAL A 36 43.43 18.28 37.59
C VAL A 36 41.95 17.95 37.40
N ALA A 37 41.26 17.68 38.50
CA ALA A 37 39.82 17.77 38.64
C ALA A 37 39.55 18.62 39.90
N PRO A 38 38.34 19.15 40.09
CA PRO A 38 37.44 19.82 39.16
C PRO A 38 37.27 21.29 39.59
N ASP A 39 37.10 22.22 38.65
CA ASP A 39 36.62 23.55 39.02
C ASP A 39 35.11 23.64 38.71
N ALA A 40 34.38 24.11 39.70
CA ALA A 40 32.92 24.18 39.73
C ALA A 40 32.44 25.27 38.77
N GLY A 41 32.32 24.92 37.49
CA GLY A 41 31.71 25.75 36.47
C GLY A 41 30.19 25.64 36.51
N THR A 42 29.56 26.66 37.08
CA THR A 42 28.27 27.29 36.73
C THR A 42 27.25 26.44 35.95
N PRO A 43 26.00 26.29 36.41
CA PRO A 43 24.94 25.64 35.64
C PRO A 43 24.82 26.33 34.29
N GLN A 44 25.20 25.62 33.23
CA GLN A 44 25.01 26.07 31.87
C GLN A 44 23.50 26.21 31.67
N ALA A 45 23.06 27.45 31.49
CA ALA A 45 21.68 27.79 31.24
C ALA A 45 21.17 26.93 30.07
N SER A 46 20.21 26.06 30.37
CA SER A 46 19.50 25.26 29.38
C SER A 46 18.90 26.20 28.34
N THR A 47 19.35 26.09 27.09
CA THR A 47 18.73 26.78 25.96
C THR A 47 17.24 26.40 25.94
N PRO A 48 16.30 27.35 25.93
CA PRO A 48 14.89 27.03 25.84
C PRO A 48 14.58 26.38 24.48
N GLY A 49 13.96 25.20 24.50
CA GLY A 49 13.01 24.83 23.45
C GLY A 49 13.45 23.93 22.30
N VAL A 50 14.57 23.21 22.37
CA VAL A 50 14.80 22.10 21.40
C VAL A 50 14.40 20.80 22.07
N ALA A 51 13.24 20.26 21.66
CA ALA A 51 12.83 18.93 22.09
C ALA A 51 13.97 17.94 21.78
N PRO A 52 14.29 17.01 22.70
CA PRO A 52 15.30 16.00 22.43
C PRO A 52 14.95 15.26 21.13
N PRO A 53 15.96 14.92 20.30
CA PRO A 53 15.70 14.25 19.04
C PRO A 53 14.91 12.95 19.30
N PRO A 54 13.99 12.57 18.39
CA PRO A 54 13.23 11.34 18.55
C PRO A 54 14.17 10.15 18.67
N ARG A 55 13.76 9.10 19.38
CA ARG A 55 14.59 7.90 19.63
C ARG A 55 15.11 7.29 18.33
N GLU A 56 14.34 7.43 17.26
CA GLU A 56 14.62 6.92 15.92
C GLU A 56 15.75 7.68 15.21
N ALA A 57 16.11 8.88 15.66
CA ALA A 57 17.14 9.73 15.04
C ALA A 57 18.50 9.03 14.89
N ARG A 58 18.84 8.12 15.81
CA ARG A 58 20.10 7.35 15.77
C ARG A 58 20.18 6.36 14.61
N TYR A 59 19.04 6.00 14.00
CA TYR A 59 18.96 5.04 12.90
C TYR A 59 18.81 5.71 11.54
N ALA A 60 18.63 7.03 11.50
CA ALA A 60 18.50 7.76 10.25
C ALA A 60 19.77 7.60 9.40
N LYS A 61 19.57 7.34 8.10
CA LYS A 61 20.60 7.12 7.07
C LYS A 61 21.49 5.88 7.29
N LYS A 62 21.15 5.01 8.25
CA LYS A 62 21.85 3.75 8.50
C LYS A 62 21.29 2.63 7.64
N TRP A 63 22.07 1.56 7.52
CA TRP A 63 21.65 0.32 6.87
C TRP A 63 21.09 -0.65 7.90
N LEU A 64 19.82 -1.03 7.73
CA LEU A 64 19.08 -1.92 8.63
C LEU A 64 19.12 -3.34 8.06
N VAL A 65 19.46 -4.32 8.89
CA VAL A 65 19.24 -5.74 8.59
C VAL A 65 17.91 -6.16 9.21
N ILE A 66 16.87 -6.22 8.38
CA ILE A 66 15.48 -6.46 8.78
C ILE A 66 15.18 -7.95 8.64
N VAL A 67 14.63 -8.56 9.69
CA VAL A 67 14.26 -9.99 9.73
C VAL A 67 12.76 -10.22 9.73
N HIS A 68 11.98 -9.16 9.96
CA HIS A 68 10.53 -9.21 9.88
C HIS A 68 9.99 -7.80 9.65
N SER A 69 8.89 -7.71 8.90
CA SER A 69 8.18 -6.47 8.61
C SER A 69 6.69 -6.79 8.57
N SER A 70 5.88 -6.06 9.34
CA SER A 70 4.44 -6.27 9.37
C SER A 70 3.69 -4.95 9.52
N SER A 71 2.49 -4.87 8.96
CA SER A 71 1.54 -3.79 9.24
C SER A 71 0.80 -3.97 10.57
N THR A 72 0.91 -5.14 11.21
CA THR A 72 0.35 -5.42 12.53
C THR A 72 1.44 -5.28 13.60
N PRO A 73 1.33 -4.32 14.54
CA PRO A 73 2.30 -4.16 15.61
C PRO A 73 2.46 -5.42 16.46
N GLY A 74 3.70 -5.80 16.77
CA GLY A 74 4.02 -6.96 17.63
C GLY A 74 4.15 -8.30 16.91
N GLU A 75 3.78 -8.39 15.63
CA GLU A 75 4.05 -9.59 14.81
C GLU A 75 5.56 -9.86 14.68
N GLY A 76 5.92 -11.09 14.32
CA GLY A 76 7.32 -11.50 14.21
C GLY A 76 8.04 -11.71 15.55
N SER A 77 7.32 -11.80 16.66
CA SER A 77 7.93 -12.06 17.98
C SER A 77 8.68 -13.40 18.02
N GLY A 78 8.22 -14.42 17.29
CA GLY A 78 8.96 -15.69 17.14
C GLY A 78 10.32 -15.55 16.46
N VAL A 79 10.51 -14.52 15.62
CA VAL A 79 11.79 -14.24 14.95
C VAL A 79 12.85 -13.77 15.96
N LEU A 80 12.45 -13.15 17.06
CA LEU A 80 13.37 -12.76 18.14
C LEU A 80 14.01 -13.98 18.81
N GLU A 81 13.25 -15.05 19.00
CA GLU A 81 13.76 -16.30 19.55
C GLU A 81 14.64 -17.03 18.52
N ALA A 82 14.26 -17.03 17.24
CA ALA A 82 15.12 -17.54 16.17
C ALA A 82 16.46 -16.80 16.10
N LEU A 83 16.46 -15.46 16.21
CA LEU A 83 17.67 -14.65 16.27
C LEU A 83 18.57 -15.03 17.45
N LYS A 84 17.99 -15.17 18.66
CA LYS A 84 18.76 -15.61 19.84
C LYS A 84 19.39 -16.99 19.63
N ALA A 85 18.66 -17.91 19.01
CA ALA A 85 19.12 -19.27 18.77
C ALA A 85 20.34 -19.34 17.82
N THR A 86 20.55 -18.32 16.97
CA THR A 86 21.71 -18.27 16.07
C THR A 86 23.06 -18.11 16.79
N GLY A 87 23.07 -17.56 18.01
CA GLY A 87 24.29 -17.19 18.72
C GLY A 87 25.07 -16.02 18.09
N LEU A 88 24.55 -15.40 17.03
CA LEU A 88 25.14 -14.21 16.41
C LEU A 88 24.95 -13.00 17.31
N HIS A 89 25.88 -12.04 17.23
CA HIS A 89 25.76 -10.77 17.96
C HIS A 89 24.69 -9.87 17.32
N THR A 90 23.44 -10.07 17.72
CA THR A 90 22.27 -9.28 17.30
C THR A 90 21.92 -8.21 18.33
N GLU A 91 21.34 -7.11 17.87
CA GLU A 91 20.74 -6.05 18.69
C GLU A 91 19.28 -5.86 18.27
N PRO A 92 18.40 -6.84 18.56
CA PRO A 92 17.05 -6.83 18.04
C PRO A 92 16.28 -5.63 18.56
N LEU A 93 15.62 -4.91 17.65
CA LEU A 93 14.83 -3.75 17.98
C LEU A 93 13.64 -3.61 17.01
N ARG A 94 12.53 -3.07 17.52
CA ARG A 94 11.34 -2.76 16.72
C ARG A 94 11.34 -1.28 16.35
N LEU A 95 11.12 -0.97 15.07
CA LEU A 95 10.97 0.42 14.59
C LEU A 95 9.65 0.56 13.82
N SER A 96 8.97 1.67 14.06
CA SER A 96 8.00 2.18 13.09
C SER A 96 8.75 2.74 11.89
N THR A 97 8.36 2.31 10.69
CA THR A 97 8.94 2.82 9.45
C THR A 97 8.50 4.24 9.13
N ASN A 98 7.40 4.73 9.75
CA ASN A 98 6.89 6.10 9.57
C ASN A 98 7.90 7.18 9.99
N ALA A 99 8.86 6.83 10.84
CA ALA A 99 9.89 7.74 11.29
C ALA A 99 10.91 8.08 10.19
N PHE A 100 10.93 7.34 9.07
CA PHE A 100 11.96 7.46 8.06
C PHE A 100 11.38 7.63 6.65
N LYS A 101 12.09 8.40 5.81
CA LYS A 101 11.63 8.77 4.47
C LYS A 101 11.73 7.63 3.46
N ASP A 102 12.78 6.82 3.55
CA ASP A 102 13.12 5.82 2.52
C ASP A 102 12.60 4.41 2.87
N LEU A 103 11.88 4.30 3.99
CA LEU A 103 11.16 3.08 4.37
C LEU A 103 9.68 3.20 4.00
N ARG A 104 9.09 2.09 3.61
CA ARG A 104 7.66 2.01 3.34
C ARG A 104 6.87 2.35 4.61
N PRO A 105 5.94 3.31 4.59
CA PRO A 105 5.16 3.68 5.76
C PRO A 105 4.22 2.56 6.21
N CYS A 106 3.67 2.72 7.41
CA CYS A 106 2.66 1.88 8.04
C CYS A 106 3.12 0.45 8.35
N LEU A 107 4.42 0.27 8.60
CA LEU A 107 5.00 -0.99 9.03
C LEU A 107 5.73 -0.85 10.37
N GLU A 108 5.71 -1.92 11.14
CA GLU A 108 6.69 -2.20 12.17
C GLU A 108 7.72 -3.20 11.62
N VAL A 109 9.00 -2.86 11.74
CA VAL A 109 10.10 -3.75 11.36
C VAL A 109 10.85 -4.26 12.59
N VAL A 110 11.21 -5.54 12.56
CA VAL A 110 12.16 -6.14 13.50
C VAL A 110 13.53 -6.10 12.84
N VAL A 111 14.41 -5.25 13.37
CA VAL A 111 15.78 -5.08 12.90
C VAL A 111 16.69 -5.94 13.77
N ALA A 112 17.45 -6.85 13.16
CA ALA A 112 18.42 -7.68 13.85
C ALA A 112 19.69 -6.91 14.23
N LYS A 113 20.14 -5.99 13.36
CA LYS A 113 21.30 -5.12 13.59
C LYS A 113 21.32 -3.95 12.61
N VAL A 114 22.04 -2.88 12.97
CA VAL A 114 22.19 -1.66 12.19
C VAL A 114 23.67 -1.41 11.87
N PHE A 115 23.96 -0.92 10.67
CA PHE A 115 25.31 -0.68 10.16
C PHE A 115 25.45 0.70 9.50
N GLU A 116 26.69 1.19 9.43
CA GLU A 116 27.03 2.44 8.74
C GLU A 116 27.06 2.24 7.23
N THR A 117 27.48 1.04 6.77
CA THR A 117 27.66 0.75 5.35
C THR A 117 26.80 -0.42 4.89
N ARG A 118 26.45 -0.40 3.59
CA ARG A 118 25.71 -1.50 2.97
C ARG A 118 26.49 -2.81 3.03
N ALA A 119 27.80 -2.76 2.79
CA ALA A 119 28.63 -3.95 2.71
C ALA A 119 28.64 -4.75 4.02
N GLU A 120 28.72 -4.07 5.17
CA GLU A 120 28.65 -4.71 6.48
C GLU A 120 27.27 -5.32 6.76
N ALA A 121 26.20 -4.61 6.39
CA ALA A 121 24.83 -5.10 6.54
C ALA A 121 24.57 -6.36 5.70
N GLU A 122 25.04 -6.38 4.45
CA GLU A 122 24.92 -7.54 3.56
C GLU A 122 25.75 -8.72 4.08
N GLY A 123 26.96 -8.47 4.60
CA GLY A 123 27.78 -9.51 5.23
C GLY A 123 27.11 -10.13 6.46
N PHE A 124 26.38 -9.34 7.25
CA PHE A 124 25.61 -9.86 8.39
C PHE A 124 24.33 -10.61 7.94
N ARG A 125 23.65 -10.15 6.89
CA ARG A 125 22.54 -10.87 6.26
C ARG A 125 22.97 -12.26 5.80
N GLU A 126 24.16 -12.40 5.23
CA GLU A 126 24.72 -13.69 4.83
C GLU A 126 24.95 -14.63 6.02
N GLN A 127 25.44 -14.11 7.16
CA GLN A 127 25.58 -14.88 8.40
C GLN A 127 24.22 -15.37 8.93
N LEU A 128 23.19 -14.53 8.88
CA LEU A 128 21.83 -14.91 9.27
C LEU A 128 21.26 -16.01 8.35
N SER A 129 21.49 -15.89 7.04
CA SER A 129 21.07 -16.91 6.07
C SER A 129 21.72 -18.27 6.34
N GLN A 130 23.02 -18.30 6.66
CA GLN A 130 23.72 -19.53 7.08
C GLN A 130 23.14 -20.15 8.36
N ALA A 131 22.52 -19.34 9.21
CA ALA A 131 21.79 -19.77 10.41
C ALA A 131 20.29 -20.02 10.15
N ALA A 132 19.87 -20.12 8.89
CA ALA A 132 18.48 -20.33 8.46
C ALA A 132 17.50 -19.22 8.93
N VAL A 133 18.00 -18.00 9.13
CA VAL A 133 17.16 -16.82 9.41
C VAL A 133 17.09 -15.95 8.17
N THR A 134 15.89 -15.80 7.60
CA THR A 134 15.66 -14.92 6.46
C THR A 134 15.76 -13.45 6.89
N ALA A 135 16.52 -12.67 6.12
CA ALA A 135 16.72 -11.24 6.37
C ALA A 135 16.93 -10.47 5.06
N TYR A 136 16.69 -9.17 5.08
CA TYR A 136 17.00 -8.26 3.97
C TYR A 136 17.60 -6.95 4.48
N VAL A 137 18.26 -6.20 3.57
CA VAL A 137 19.00 -4.98 3.89
C VAL A 137 18.30 -3.77 3.26
N LYS A 138 17.99 -2.75 4.06
CA LYS A 138 17.40 -1.49 3.56
C LYS A 138 18.04 -0.28 4.24
N ASN A 139 18.26 0.81 3.50
CA ASN A 139 18.68 2.07 4.11
C ASN A 139 17.46 2.75 4.73
N ALA A 140 17.58 3.24 5.96
CA ALA A 140 16.48 3.93 6.62
C ALA A 140 16.15 5.28 5.95
N GLY A 141 17.14 5.96 5.38
CA GLY A 141 16.98 7.32 4.88
C GLY A 141 16.91 8.38 5.99
N PRO A 142 16.72 9.66 5.66
CA PRO A 142 16.54 10.71 6.66
C PRO A 142 15.25 10.51 7.47
N LEU A 143 15.14 11.21 8.60
CA LEU A 143 13.89 11.27 9.35
C LEU A 143 12.79 11.91 8.50
N GLU A 144 11.57 11.42 8.68
CA GLU A 144 10.38 11.97 8.06
C GLU A 144 9.93 13.26 8.78
N PRO A 145 10.02 14.45 8.14
CA PRO A 145 9.58 15.70 8.76
C PRO A 145 8.09 15.71 9.10
N GLU A 146 7.25 14.98 8.36
CA GLU A 146 5.80 14.92 8.58
C GLU A 146 5.35 13.65 9.31
N ARG A 147 6.19 13.09 10.18
CA ARG A 147 5.92 11.83 10.89
C ARG A 147 4.54 11.80 11.53
N GLY A 148 4.12 12.87 12.21
CA GLY A 148 2.82 12.93 12.88
C GLY A 148 1.64 12.76 11.92
N ARG A 149 1.75 13.28 10.69
CA ARG A 149 0.73 13.09 9.64
C ARG A 149 0.73 11.63 9.17
N LYS A 150 1.91 11.05 8.90
CA LYS A 150 2.02 9.64 8.51
C LYS A 150 1.50 8.69 9.60
N ASP A 151 1.84 8.94 10.87
CA ASP A 151 1.36 8.14 12.00
C ASP A 151 -0.17 8.15 12.08
N ALA A 152 -0.80 9.31 11.91
CA ALA A 152 -2.27 9.42 11.87
C ALA A 152 -2.88 8.68 10.68
N THR A 153 -2.29 8.79 9.48
CA THR A 153 -2.75 8.05 8.28
C THR A 153 -2.66 6.54 8.50
N CYS A 154 -1.52 6.05 8.99
CA CYS A 154 -1.32 4.62 9.23
C CYS A 154 -2.25 4.08 10.31
N GLN A 155 -2.51 4.86 11.36
CA GLN A 155 -3.48 4.48 12.38
C GLN A 155 -4.89 4.38 11.78
N ALA A 156 -5.31 5.36 10.97
CA ALA A 156 -6.60 5.31 10.29
C ALA A 156 -6.73 4.11 9.33
N GLU A 157 -5.66 3.76 8.61
CA GLU A 157 -5.62 2.56 7.76
C GLU A 157 -5.73 1.27 8.58
N ALA A 158 -5.04 1.19 9.72
CA ALA A 158 -5.12 0.05 10.62
C ALA A 158 -6.52 -0.10 11.24
N GLU A 159 -7.14 0.99 11.67
CA GLU A 159 -8.53 1.01 12.16
C GLU A 159 -9.52 0.59 11.06
N ALA A 160 -9.33 1.07 9.83
CA ALA A 160 -10.14 0.67 8.67
C ALA A 160 -9.94 -0.81 8.31
N HIS A 161 -8.71 -1.35 8.43
CA HIS A 161 -8.45 -2.78 8.27
C HIS A 161 -9.17 -3.62 9.31
N ALA A 162 -9.06 -3.26 10.59
CA ALA A 162 -9.73 -3.97 11.67
C ALA A 162 -11.26 -3.96 11.51
N ALA A 163 -11.83 -2.81 11.12
CA ALA A 163 -13.25 -2.69 10.83
C ALA A 163 -13.70 -3.58 9.66
N ARG A 164 -12.91 -3.67 8.59
CA ARG A 164 -13.16 -4.58 7.46
C ARG A 164 -13.14 -6.04 7.88
N ALA A 165 -12.10 -6.46 8.61
CA ALA A 165 -11.97 -7.82 9.09
C ALA A 165 -13.16 -8.21 9.97
N GLU A 166 -13.59 -7.32 10.87
CA GLU A 166 -14.76 -7.53 11.72
C GLU A 166 -16.06 -7.55 10.92
N ALA A 167 -16.22 -6.69 9.90
CA ALA A 167 -17.42 -6.69 9.06
C ALA A 167 -17.63 -8.03 8.35
N LEU A 168 -16.55 -8.70 7.94
CA LEU A 168 -16.58 -10.02 7.31
C LEU A 168 -17.04 -11.15 8.25
N ASN A 169 -17.17 -10.92 9.56
CA ASN A 169 -17.81 -11.87 10.49
C ASN A 169 -19.34 -11.91 10.33
N ARG A 170 -19.92 -11.06 9.48
CA ARG A 170 -21.37 -11.04 9.18
C ARG A 170 -21.65 -11.64 7.81
N ARG A 171 -22.65 -12.50 7.75
CA ARG A 171 -23.04 -13.19 6.51
C ARG A 171 -23.66 -12.28 5.44
N THR A 172 -24.32 -11.20 5.85
CA THR A 172 -25.07 -10.29 4.96
C THR A 172 -24.21 -9.21 4.31
N VAL A 173 -22.94 -9.09 4.70
CA VAL A 173 -22.03 -8.08 4.14
C VAL A 173 -21.64 -8.49 2.70
N PRO A 174 -21.63 -7.55 1.74
CA PRO A 174 -21.14 -7.81 0.39
C PRO A 174 -19.71 -8.34 0.40
N ARG A 175 -19.42 -9.36 -0.40
CA ARG A 175 -18.09 -10.01 -0.40
C ARG A 175 -17.43 -9.89 -1.76
N PHE A 176 -16.24 -9.30 -1.82
CA PHE A 176 -15.52 -9.16 -3.07
C PHE A 176 -15.14 -10.50 -3.68
N VAL A 177 -15.18 -10.54 -5.00
CA VAL A 177 -14.91 -11.72 -5.80
C VAL A 177 -13.71 -11.48 -6.69
N GLU A 178 -12.82 -12.46 -6.73
CA GLU A 178 -11.61 -12.45 -7.55
C GLU A 178 -11.61 -13.64 -8.51
N SER A 179 -10.99 -13.46 -9.67
CA SER A 179 -10.83 -14.52 -10.68
C SER A 179 -9.37 -14.77 -10.96
N HIS A 180 -8.90 -15.98 -10.67
CA HIS A 180 -7.51 -16.41 -10.81
C HIS A 180 -7.42 -17.73 -11.57
N VAL A 181 -6.69 -17.73 -12.69
CA VAL A 181 -6.44 -18.94 -13.49
C VAL A 181 -7.75 -19.66 -13.89
N GLY A 182 -8.80 -18.89 -14.22
CA GLY A 182 -10.12 -19.40 -14.61
C GLY A 182 -10.99 -19.92 -13.46
N ARG A 183 -10.59 -19.69 -12.21
CA ARG A 183 -11.35 -20.04 -10.99
C ARG A 183 -11.82 -18.77 -10.30
N THR A 184 -12.98 -18.82 -9.66
CA THR A 184 -13.62 -17.66 -9.02
C THR A 184 -13.70 -17.86 -7.52
N PHE A 185 -13.29 -16.85 -6.76
CA PHE A 185 -13.13 -16.89 -5.31
C PHE A 185 -13.83 -15.72 -4.64
N MET A 186 -14.67 -15.99 -3.65
CA MET A 186 -15.36 -15.00 -2.83
C MET A 186 -14.65 -14.83 -1.48
N LEU A 187 -14.32 -13.60 -1.10
CA LEU A 187 -13.61 -13.29 0.15
C LEU A 187 -14.45 -13.62 1.39
N LEU A 188 -13.89 -14.44 2.29
CA LEU A 188 -14.56 -14.87 3.53
C LEU A 188 -14.05 -14.13 4.76
N GLY A 189 -12.75 -13.96 4.92
CA GLY A 189 -12.18 -13.38 6.13
C GLY A 189 -10.66 -13.44 6.16
N GLU A 190 -10.07 -12.83 7.17
CA GLU A 190 -8.63 -12.85 7.40
C GLU A 190 -8.19 -14.20 7.98
N GLY A 191 -7.07 -14.74 7.50
CA GLY A 191 -6.49 -15.95 8.06
C GLY A 191 -5.73 -15.69 9.35
N THR A 192 -6.04 -16.49 10.38
CA THR A 192 -5.35 -16.44 11.68
C THR A 192 -4.27 -17.53 11.81
N THR A 193 -4.19 -18.44 10.84
CA THR A 193 -3.26 -19.57 10.84
C THR A 193 -2.15 -19.39 9.82
N SER A 194 -0.93 -19.77 10.21
CA SER A 194 0.17 -19.96 9.25
C SER A 194 -0.15 -21.18 8.39
N VAL A 195 -0.23 -20.98 7.07
CA VAL A 195 -0.56 -22.02 6.09
C VAL A 195 0.55 -22.03 5.04
N VAL A 196 1.02 -23.22 4.66
CA VAL A 196 1.92 -23.40 3.52
C VAL A 196 1.12 -23.22 2.26
N LEU A 197 1.54 -22.30 1.38
CA LEU A 197 0.82 -21.96 0.16
C LEU A 197 1.68 -22.31 -1.05
N GLU A 198 1.03 -22.67 -2.16
CA GLU A 198 1.70 -22.94 -3.42
C GLU A 198 1.31 -21.90 -4.48
N PRO A 199 2.22 -21.51 -5.38
CA PRO A 199 1.90 -20.54 -6.41
C PRO A 199 0.87 -21.11 -7.39
N MET A 200 -0.18 -20.35 -7.69
CA MET A 200 -1.24 -20.78 -8.62
C MET A 200 -0.80 -20.79 -10.08
N ASP A 201 0.20 -19.97 -10.44
CA ASP A 201 0.69 -19.83 -11.80
C ASP A 201 2.18 -19.49 -11.87
N VAL A 202 2.67 -19.34 -13.10
CA VAL A 202 4.07 -18.97 -13.39
C VAL A 202 4.43 -17.54 -13.00
N ARG A 203 3.44 -16.65 -12.85
CA ARG A 203 3.64 -15.25 -12.42
C ARG A 203 3.84 -15.17 -10.91
N ARG A 204 3.35 -16.17 -10.17
CA ARG A 204 3.53 -16.33 -8.71
C ARG A 204 3.07 -15.10 -7.92
N SER A 205 2.06 -14.39 -8.44
CA SER A 205 1.42 -13.25 -7.79
C SER A 205 0.30 -13.67 -6.83
N VAL A 206 -0.13 -14.94 -6.93
CA VAL A 206 -1.20 -15.53 -6.13
C VAL A 206 -0.75 -16.90 -5.65
N TRP A 207 -0.85 -17.11 -4.34
CA TRP A 207 -0.46 -18.33 -3.65
C TRP A 207 -1.67 -18.90 -2.94
N MET A 208 -1.86 -20.21 -3.01
CA MET A 208 -3.09 -20.85 -2.54
C MET A 208 -2.80 -22.17 -1.84
N ALA A 209 -3.62 -22.50 -0.85
CA ALA A 209 -3.79 -23.85 -0.33
C ALA A 209 -5.28 -24.16 -0.17
N PRO A 210 -5.71 -25.42 -0.38
CA PRO A 210 -7.09 -25.81 -0.10
C PRO A 210 -7.39 -25.72 1.41
N ALA A 211 -8.64 -25.41 1.74
CA ALA A 211 -9.20 -25.54 3.08
C ALA A 211 -10.34 -26.58 3.04
N GLU A 212 -10.40 -27.45 4.05
CA GLU A 212 -11.41 -28.51 4.10
C GLU A 212 -12.83 -27.96 4.32
N GLU A 213 -12.90 -26.94 5.20
CA GLU A 213 -14.11 -26.24 5.64
C GLU A 213 -13.92 -24.71 5.60
N ASP A 214 -15.00 -23.96 5.78
CA ASP A 214 -14.96 -22.50 5.91
C ASP A 214 -14.31 -22.10 7.24
N PRO A 215 -13.14 -21.42 7.23
CA PRO A 215 -12.46 -21.00 8.45
C PRO A 215 -13.27 -19.99 9.29
N THR A 216 -14.25 -19.32 8.70
CA THR A 216 -15.15 -18.39 9.38
C THR A 216 -16.41 -19.05 9.93
N GLY A 217 -16.74 -20.26 9.44
CA GLY A 217 -17.96 -21.00 9.80
C GLY A 217 -19.27 -20.35 9.32
N LEU A 218 -19.22 -19.40 8.38
CA LEU A 218 -20.39 -18.64 7.91
C LEU A 218 -21.05 -19.25 6.67
N PHE A 219 -20.30 -20.00 5.88
CA PHE A 219 -20.69 -20.56 4.58
C PHE A 219 -20.53 -22.07 4.53
N LEU A 220 -21.40 -22.71 3.75
CA LEU A 220 -21.39 -24.16 3.53
C LEU A 220 -21.28 -24.48 2.03
N LYS A 221 -20.69 -25.63 1.72
CA LYS A 221 -20.68 -26.16 0.34
C LYS A 221 -22.11 -26.34 -0.16
N GLY A 222 -22.37 -25.91 -1.39
CA GLY A 222 -23.67 -25.92 -2.04
C GLY A 222 -24.51 -24.67 -1.80
N GLU A 223 -24.13 -23.78 -0.89
CA GLU A 223 -24.82 -22.50 -0.73
C GLU A 223 -24.61 -21.61 -1.95
N THR A 224 -25.65 -20.87 -2.33
CA THR A 224 -25.66 -20.07 -3.56
C THR A 224 -25.53 -18.58 -3.28
N VAL A 225 -24.77 -17.89 -4.13
CA VAL A 225 -24.61 -16.43 -4.13
C VAL A 225 -24.87 -15.87 -5.53
N ASP A 226 -25.29 -14.60 -5.58
CA ASP A 226 -25.42 -13.83 -6.81
C ASP A 226 -24.25 -12.86 -6.92
N LEU A 227 -23.62 -12.82 -8.10
CA LEU A 227 -22.46 -12.00 -8.39
C LEU A 227 -22.85 -10.76 -9.17
N TYR A 228 -22.44 -9.60 -8.67
CA TYR A 228 -22.71 -8.30 -9.24
C TYR A 228 -21.39 -7.58 -9.57
N GLY A 229 -21.37 -6.88 -10.70
CA GLY A 229 -20.29 -5.99 -11.10
C GLY A 229 -20.76 -4.54 -11.09
N ALA A 230 -19.95 -3.64 -11.65
CA ALA A 230 -20.25 -2.21 -11.68
C ALA A 230 -21.54 -1.83 -12.44
N ALA A 231 -21.99 -2.67 -13.39
CA ALA A 231 -23.11 -2.38 -14.27
C ALA A 231 -24.36 -3.25 -14.00
N GLY A 232 -24.31 -4.16 -13.04
CA GLY A 232 -25.42 -5.09 -12.81
C GLY A 232 -25.02 -6.49 -12.41
N LEU A 233 -25.99 -7.39 -12.49
CA LEU A 233 -25.81 -8.83 -12.28
C LEU A 233 -24.88 -9.40 -13.36
N LEU A 234 -23.82 -10.08 -12.92
CA LEU A 234 -22.90 -10.83 -13.78
C LEU A 234 -23.34 -12.29 -13.91
N GLN A 235 -23.64 -12.92 -12.78
CA GLN A 235 -24.01 -14.33 -12.70
C GLN A 235 -24.91 -14.56 -11.48
N ALA A 236 -25.99 -15.30 -11.64
CA ALA A 236 -26.86 -15.70 -10.54
C ALA A 236 -26.61 -17.15 -10.12
N GLY A 237 -26.86 -17.44 -8.84
CA GLY A 237 -26.92 -18.80 -8.30
C GLY A 237 -25.59 -19.56 -8.29
N CYS A 238 -24.46 -18.87 -8.17
CA CYS A 238 -23.15 -19.52 -8.04
C CYS A 238 -23.06 -20.29 -6.73
N ALA A 239 -22.85 -21.60 -6.77
CA ALA A 239 -22.71 -22.44 -5.58
C ALA A 239 -21.27 -22.44 -5.05
N VAL A 240 -21.13 -22.43 -3.73
CA VAL A 240 -19.85 -22.68 -3.05
C VAL A 240 -19.46 -24.15 -3.26
N LYS A 241 -18.37 -24.41 -3.97
CA LYS A 241 -17.89 -25.79 -4.20
C LYS A 241 -16.73 -26.20 -3.29
N GLY A 242 -15.99 -25.23 -2.76
CA GLY A 242 -14.81 -25.46 -1.94
C GLY A 242 -14.33 -24.23 -1.19
N PHE A 243 -13.26 -24.38 -0.42
CA PHE A 243 -12.64 -23.31 0.34
C PHE A 243 -11.13 -23.30 0.10
N ALA A 244 -10.52 -22.13 0.22
CA ALA A 244 -9.10 -21.95 0.01
C ALA A 244 -8.54 -20.83 0.89
N TRP A 245 -7.28 -20.98 1.26
CA TRP A 245 -6.44 -19.88 1.72
C TRP A 245 -5.76 -19.27 0.50
N ILE A 246 -5.84 -17.95 0.34
CA ILE A 246 -5.16 -17.22 -0.73
C ILE A 246 -4.33 -16.09 -0.13
N ASN A 247 -3.06 -16.04 -0.49
CA ASN A 247 -2.20 -14.87 -0.27
C ASN A 247 -1.91 -14.21 -1.62
N ARG A 248 -2.08 -12.89 -1.65
CA ARG A 248 -1.86 -12.04 -2.82
C ARG A 248 -0.60 -11.24 -2.55
N GLY A 249 0.33 -11.24 -3.49
CA GLY A 249 1.56 -10.50 -3.32
C GLY A 249 2.53 -10.77 -4.45
N VAL A 250 3.15 -9.72 -4.95
CA VAL A 250 4.29 -9.83 -5.87
C VAL A 250 5.55 -9.78 -5.01
N PRO A 251 6.33 -10.87 -4.91
CA PRO A 251 7.53 -10.86 -4.09
C PRO A 251 8.58 -9.87 -4.61
N HIS A 252 9.51 -9.46 -3.75
CA HIS A 252 10.58 -8.52 -4.10
C HIS A 252 11.47 -8.99 -5.26
N PHE A 253 12.10 -8.03 -5.97
CA PHE A 253 13.04 -8.34 -7.03
C PHE A 253 14.19 -9.20 -6.48
N GLY A 254 14.38 -10.39 -7.06
CA GLY A 254 15.37 -11.36 -6.59
C GLY A 254 14.82 -12.45 -5.66
N TYR A 255 13.56 -12.37 -5.23
CA TYR A 255 12.93 -13.41 -4.40
C TYR A 255 13.02 -14.81 -5.02
N PHE A 256 12.79 -14.90 -6.32
CA PHE A 256 12.86 -16.16 -7.07
C PHE A 256 14.28 -16.56 -7.46
N GLN A 257 15.29 -15.76 -7.12
CA GLN A 257 16.71 -16.07 -7.33
C GLN A 257 17.34 -16.68 -6.06
N GLN A 258 16.57 -16.86 -4.98
CA GLN A 258 17.03 -17.51 -3.75
C GLN A 258 17.10 -19.03 -3.92
N GLU A 259 18.13 -19.66 -3.35
CA GLU A 259 18.25 -21.11 -3.23
C GLU A 259 18.28 -21.52 -1.74
N PRO A 260 17.34 -22.36 -1.27
CA PRO A 260 16.24 -22.98 -2.02
C PRO A 260 15.14 -21.97 -2.41
N PRO A 261 14.31 -22.28 -3.44
CA PRO A 261 13.16 -21.45 -3.79
C PRO A 261 12.23 -21.28 -2.58
N PRO A 262 11.78 -20.06 -2.29
CA PRO A 262 10.94 -19.80 -1.13
C PRO A 262 9.56 -20.48 -1.24
N GLU A 263 9.04 -20.93 -0.09
CA GLU A 263 7.78 -21.70 0.06
C GLU A 263 6.55 -20.80 0.36
N ALA A 264 6.72 -19.48 0.30
CA ALA A 264 5.67 -18.49 0.54
C ALA A 264 5.95 -17.26 -0.37
N PRO A 265 5.10 -16.23 -0.42
CA PRO A 265 5.44 -14.96 -1.10
C PRO A 265 6.42 -14.07 -0.29
N GLY A 266 6.66 -14.39 0.99
CA GLY A 266 7.54 -13.63 1.89
C GLY A 266 6.95 -12.34 2.44
N CYS A 267 5.68 -12.08 2.13
CA CYS A 267 4.93 -10.85 2.44
C CYS A 267 3.43 -11.07 2.17
N GLY A 268 2.59 -10.20 2.74
CA GLY A 268 1.14 -10.38 2.73
C GLY A 268 0.67 -11.49 3.66
N ARG A 269 -0.60 -11.46 4.05
CA ARG A 269 -1.24 -12.47 4.91
C ARG A 269 -2.18 -13.36 4.11
N PRO A 270 -2.33 -14.65 4.47
CA PRO A 270 -3.38 -15.49 3.91
C PRO A 270 -4.77 -14.98 4.28
N TRP A 271 -5.69 -15.00 3.33
CA TRP A 271 -7.11 -14.72 3.52
C TRP A 271 -7.92 -15.96 3.16
N ALA A 272 -9.04 -16.17 3.86
CA ALA A 272 -9.98 -17.24 3.57
C ALA A 272 -10.88 -16.84 2.39
N PHE A 273 -11.09 -17.78 1.47
CA PHE A 273 -11.97 -17.63 0.32
C PHE A 273 -12.87 -18.87 0.14
N ALA A 274 -14.07 -18.64 -0.38
CA ALA A 274 -14.93 -19.69 -0.95
C ALA A 274 -14.68 -19.76 -2.45
N GLU A 275 -14.43 -20.95 -2.98
CA GLU A 275 -14.39 -21.16 -4.43
C GLU A 275 -15.82 -21.40 -4.95
N LEU A 276 -16.18 -20.68 -6.01
CA LEU A 276 -17.49 -20.76 -6.64
C LEU A 276 -17.47 -21.70 -7.87
N ASP A 277 -18.64 -22.26 -8.21
CA ASP A 277 -18.83 -23.13 -9.38
C ASP A 277 -19.10 -22.37 -10.69
N CYS A 278 -19.10 -21.04 -10.63
CA CYS A 278 -19.22 -20.15 -11.78
C CYS A 278 -17.88 -19.49 -12.13
N ALA A 279 -17.82 -18.87 -13.30
CA ALA A 279 -16.65 -18.18 -13.79
C ALA A 279 -16.96 -16.70 -14.06
N VAL A 280 -16.15 -15.82 -13.50
CA VAL A 280 -16.12 -14.40 -13.83
C VAL A 280 -14.85 -14.11 -14.63
N ALA A 281 -14.92 -13.21 -15.61
CA ALA A 281 -13.77 -12.85 -16.41
C ALA A 281 -12.64 -12.27 -15.53
N PRO A 282 -11.36 -12.54 -15.85
CA PRO A 282 -10.23 -11.91 -15.16
C PRO A 282 -10.38 -10.39 -15.13
N ASP A 283 -9.87 -9.75 -14.07
CA ASP A 283 -9.90 -8.29 -13.86
C ASP A 283 -11.30 -7.66 -13.73
N THR A 284 -12.37 -8.45 -13.78
CA THR A 284 -13.72 -7.94 -13.55
C THR A 284 -13.91 -7.66 -12.08
N LEU A 285 -14.26 -6.41 -11.76
CA LEU A 285 -14.63 -6.05 -10.41
C LEU A 285 -16.01 -6.62 -10.08
N ALA A 286 -16.05 -7.52 -9.11
CA ALA A 286 -17.27 -8.19 -8.69
C ALA A 286 -17.39 -8.29 -7.17
N PHE A 287 -18.63 -8.29 -6.69
CA PHE A 287 -18.98 -8.64 -5.32
C PHE A 287 -20.17 -9.61 -5.32
N ALA A 288 -20.26 -10.41 -4.27
CA ALA A 288 -21.27 -11.41 -4.05
C ALA A 288 -22.25 -10.97 -2.98
N LEU A 289 -23.53 -11.28 -3.20
CA LEU A 289 -24.58 -11.23 -2.19
C LEU A 289 -25.18 -12.64 -2.02
N PRO A 290 -25.67 -13.00 -0.82
CA PRO A 290 -26.42 -14.24 -0.65
C PRO A 290 -27.60 -14.31 -1.61
N ALA A 291 -27.82 -15.47 -2.25
CA ALA A 291 -28.92 -15.63 -3.18
C ALA A 291 -30.27 -15.33 -2.50
N GLY A 292 -31.15 -14.62 -3.22
CA GLY A 292 -32.44 -14.17 -2.70
C GLY A 292 -32.40 -12.85 -1.93
N THR A 293 -31.22 -12.25 -1.75
CA THR A 293 -31.11 -10.83 -1.36
C THR A 293 -31.75 -9.96 -2.45
N LYS A 294 -32.36 -8.83 -2.06
CA LYS A 294 -32.89 -7.88 -3.04
C LYS A 294 -31.76 -7.41 -3.97
N ALA A 295 -32.01 -7.45 -5.28
CA ALA A 295 -31.02 -7.04 -6.26
C ALA A 295 -30.71 -5.53 -6.13
N PRO A 296 -29.44 -5.12 -6.19
CA PRO A 296 -29.07 -3.71 -6.19
C PRO A 296 -29.60 -2.98 -7.43
N VAL A 297 -29.85 -1.68 -7.28
CA VAL A 297 -30.21 -0.79 -8.39
C VAL A 297 -28.97 -0.05 -8.86
N PHE A 298 -28.51 -0.31 -10.08
CA PHE A 298 -27.32 0.30 -10.65
C PHE A 298 -27.63 1.60 -11.38
N PHE A 299 -26.71 2.56 -11.29
CA PHE A 299 -26.79 3.80 -12.04
C PHE A 299 -25.96 3.68 -13.33
N ALA A 300 -26.56 4.01 -14.47
CA ALA A 300 -25.91 3.96 -15.76
C ALA A 300 -24.92 5.12 -15.94
N ALA A 301 -23.68 4.81 -16.29
CA ALA A 301 -22.66 5.81 -16.58
C ALA A 301 -22.97 6.59 -17.88
N GLY A 302 -22.67 7.88 -17.88
CA GLY A 302 -22.81 8.72 -19.07
C GLY A 302 -24.20 9.31 -19.29
N GLU A 303 -25.21 8.80 -18.59
CA GLU A 303 -26.53 9.43 -18.44
C GLU A 303 -26.49 10.36 -17.21
N GLY A 304 -26.97 11.59 -17.33
CA GLY A 304 -26.90 12.53 -16.21
C GLY A 304 -27.33 13.95 -16.56
N PRO A 305 -27.14 14.89 -15.61
CA PRO A 305 -27.70 16.22 -15.72
C PRO A 305 -27.03 17.03 -16.85
N PRO A 306 -27.67 18.12 -17.32
CA PRO A 306 -27.15 18.98 -18.38
C PRO A 306 -25.75 19.54 -18.08
N ALA A 307 -25.02 19.95 -19.12
CA ALA A 307 -23.66 20.48 -19.00
C ALA A 307 -23.54 21.68 -18.03
N GLU A 308 -24.60 22.47 -17.88
CA GLU A 308 -24.67 23.59 -16.93
C GLU A 308 -24.53 23.12 -15.47
N VAL A 309 -25.09 21.97 -15.13
CA VAL A 309 -24.95 21.36 -13.80
C VAL A 309 -23.51 20.96 -13.57
N LEU A 310 -22.87 20.33 -14.56
CA LEU A 310 -21.47 19.94 -14.45
C LEU A 310 -20.55 21.15 -14.25
N ALA A 311 -20.80 22.24 -15.01
CA ALA A 311 -20.04 23.48 -14.87
C ALA A 311 -20.24 24.15 -13.49
N ALA A 312 -21.44 24.06 -12.93
CA ALA A 312 -21.74 24.55 -11.59
C ALA A 312 -20.98 23.76 -10.51
N GLU A 313 -20.96 22.42 -10.61
CA GLU A 313 -20.23 21.58 -9.65
C GLU A 313 -18.70 21.74 -9.77
N GLU A 314 -18.17 21.90 -10.98
CA GLU A 314 -16.76 22.26 -11.18
C GLU A 314 -16.42 23.61 -10.52
N THR A 315 -17.27 24.63 -10.73
CA THR A 315 -17.08 25.94 -10.11
C THR A 315 -17.13 25.85 -8.59
N ALA A 316 -18.05 25.04 -8.04
CA ALA A 316 -18.15 24.81 -6.60
C ALA A 316 -16.90 24.11 -6.04
N LEU A 317 -16.38 23.09 -6.72
CA LEU A 317 -15.15 22.40 -6.35
C LEU A 317 -13.95 23.36 -6.30
N ARG A 318 -13.77 24.18 -7.34
CA ARG A 318 -12.67 25.16 -7.44
C ARG A 318 -12.71 26.24 -6.35
N ARG A 319 -13.89 26.52 -5.80
CA ARG A 319 -14.08 27.48 -4.69
C ARG A 319 -13.89 26.86 -3.31
N SER A 320 -13.72 25.54 -3.21
CA SER A 320 -13.54 24.86 -1.93
C SER A 320 -12.19 25.19 -1.30
N GLU A 321 -12.14 25.26 0.02
CA GLU A 321 -10.90 25.48 0.77
C GLU A 321 -9.87 24.35 0.51
N ARG A 322 -10.34 23.11 0.41
CA ARG A 322 -9.47 21.95 0.13
C ARG A 322 -8.82 22.05 -1.24
N PHE A 323 -9.54 22.51 -2.27
CA PHE A 323 -8.96 22.76 -3.59
C PHE A 323 -7.83 23.80 -3.51
N ALA A 324 -8.08 24.93 -2.84
CA ALA A 324 -7.08 25.98 -2.69
C ALA A 324 -5.84 25.50 -1.91
N ALA A 325 -6.04 24.73 -0.83
CA ALA A 325 -4.96 24.18 -0.03
C ALA A 325 -4.07 23.20 -0.83
N LEU A 326 -4.67 22.20 -1.47
CA LEU A 326 -3.91 21.21 -2.26
C LEU A 326 -3.20 21.84 -3.45
N ARG A 327 -3.84 22.80 -4.13
CA ARG A 327 -3.19 23.54 -5.20
C ARG A 327 -1.95 24.29 -4.69
N SER A 328 -2.07 24.96 -3.54
CA SER A 328 -0.95 25.69 -2.92
C SER A 328 0.19 24.76 -2.51
N GLU A 329 -0.11 23.63 -1.86
CA GLU A 329 0.88 22.60 -1.51
C GLU A 329 1.59 22.05 -2.74
N GLY A 330 0.82 21.69 -3.78
CA GLY A 330 1.36 21.19 -5.04
C GLY A 330 2.25 22.21 -5.75
N SER A 331 1.91 23.50 -5.71
CA SER A 331 2.75 24.56 -6.27
C SER A 331 4.10 24.66 -5.54
N ILE A 332 4.10 24.60 -4.20
CA ILE A 332 5.34 24.61 -3.41
C ILE A 332 6.21 23.40 -3.77
N GLN A 333 5.62 22.21 -3.85
CA GLN A 333 6.35 20.98 -4.21
C GLN A 333 6.92 21.08 -5.64
N ALA A 334 6.11 21.56 -6.60
CA ALA A 334 6.53 21.75 -7.99
C ALA A 334 7.74 22.68 -8.09
N GLU A 335 7.77 23.77 -7.34
CA GLU A 335 8.93 24.67 -7.26
C GLU A 335 10.16 23.98 -6.67
N GLN A 336 10.00 23.20 -5.59
CA GLN A 336 11.10 22.48 -4.93
C GLN A 336 11.76 21.45 -5.85
N VAL A 337 10.98 20.76 -6.68
CA VAL A 337 11.47 19.73 -7.60
C VAL A 337 11.71 20.25 -9.02
N GLN A 338 11.56 21.57 -9.24
CA GLN A 338 11.75 22.24 -10.54
C GLN A 338 10.84 21.71 -11.67
N GLU A 339 9.63 21.28 -11.31
CA GLU A 339 8.62 20.77 -12.24
C GLU A 339 7.42 21.72 -12.34
N ARG A 340 6.52 21.46 -13.30
CA ARG A 340 5.21 22.14 -13.36
C ARG A 340 4.17 21.37 -12.57
N LEU A 341 3.28 22.09 -11.90
CA LEU A 341 2.06 21.52 -11.35
C LEU A 341 1.05 21.29 -12.48
N ASN A 342 0.72 20.04 -12.74
CA ASN A 342 -0.36 19.64 -13.63
C ASN A 342 -1.67 19.62 -12.83
N GLU A 343 -2.63 20.43 -13.26
CA GLU A 343 -3.99 20.48 -12.71
C GLU A 343 -4.97 19.92 -13.75
N GLU A 344 -5.73 18.91 -13.35
CA GLU A 344 -6.75 18.29 -14.18
C GLU A 344 -8.08 18.26 -13.43
N VAL A 345 -9.17 18.71 -14.09
CA VAL A 345 -10.52 18.63 -13.53
C VAL A 345 -11.41 17.84 -14.48
N ARG A 346 -12.07 16.82 -13.95
CA ARG A 346 -13.00 15.95 -14.70
C ARG A 346 -14.31 15.79 -13.94
N SER A 347 -15.40 15.59 -14.68
CA SER A 347 -16.70 15.26 -14.11
C SER A 347 -17.24 13.96 -14.67
N PHE A 348 -17.79 13.12 -13.79
CA PHE A 348 -18.40 11.84 -14.09
C PHE A 348 -19.86 11.88 -13.68
N ARG A 349 -20.73 11.21 -14.44
CA ARG A 349 -22.18 11.27 -14.24
C ARG A 349 -22.80 9.89 -14.35
N TYR A 350 -23.76 9.65 -13.46
CA TYR A 350 -24.50 8.41 -13.34
C TYR A 350 -25.98 8.70 -13.12
N ALA A 351 -26.88 7.89 -13.67
CA ALA A 351 -28.32 8.05 -13.50
C ALA A 351 -29.05 6.73 -13.25
N SER A 352 -30.10 6.80 -12.43
CA SER A 352 -31.09 5.74 -12.28
C SER A 352 -32.46 6.37 -12.14
N GLY A 353 -33.29 6.22 -13.18
CA GLY A 353 -34.58 6.91 -13.28
C GLY A 353 -34.43 8.43 -13.19
N SER A 354 -35.08 9.04 -12.20
CA SER A 354 -35.01 10.50 -11.94
C SER A 354 -33.92 10.91 -10.96
N THR A 355 -33.08 9.97 -10.51
CA THR A 355 -31.98 10.23 -9.58
C THR A 355 -30.67 10.29 -10.36
N HIS A 356 -29.84 11.29 -10.07
CA HIS A 356 -28.55 11.50 -10.71
C HIS A 356 -27.44 11.63 -9.68
N ALA A 357 -26.27 11.08 -9.97
CA ALA A 357 -25.05 11.31 -9.21
C ALA A 357 -23.99 11.98 -10.10
N VAL A 358 -23.35 13.02 -9.58
CA VAL A 358 -22.28 13.78 -10.24
C VAL A 358 -21.05 13.77 -9.35
N PHE A 359 -19.91 13.38 -9.93
CA PHE A 359 -18.61 13.39 -9.27
C PHE A 359 -17.71 14.33 -10.04
N THR A 360 -17.28 15.41 -9.42
CA THR A 360 -16.29 16.34 -9.98
C THR A 360 -15.00 16.18 -9.20
N VAL A 361 -13.91 15.85 -9.90
CA VAL A 361 -12.60 15.57 -9.31
C VAL A 361 -11.58 16.52 -9.88
N ALA A 362 -10.78 17.12 -9.00
CA ALA A 362 -9.59 17.86 -9.35
C ALA A 362 -8.36 17.10 -8.87
N ARG A 363 -7.40 16.86 -9.77
CA ARG A 363 -6.13 16.17 -9.49
C ARG A 363 -4.95 17.08 -9.76
N PHE A 364 -4.00 17.05 -8.85
CA PHE A 364 -2.80 17.88 -8.83
C PHE A 364 -1.57 16.98 -8.82
N ARG A 365 -0.72 17.07 -9.85
CA ARG A 365 0.48 16.23 -9.99
C ARG A 365 1.74 17.03 -10.36
N THR A 366 2.90 16.57 -9.91
CA THR A 366 4.21 16.93 -10.51
C THR A 366 4.79 15.70 -11.19
N GLY A 367 5.67 15.88 -12.19
CA GLY A 367 6.34 14.78 -12.86
C GLY A 367 5.35 13.74 -13.42
N GLU A 368 5.57 12.47 -13.08
CA GLU A 368 4.71 11.34 -13.47
C GLU A 368 3.60 11.06 -12.43
N GLY A 369 3.65 11.71 -11.27
CA GLY A 369 2.71 11.50 -10.17
C GLY A 369 3.05 10.29 -9.28
N ASN A 370 4.29 9.81 -9.32
CA ASN A 370 4.77 8.68 -8.54
C ASN A 370 5.08 9.09 -7.08
N SER A 371 4.04 9.27 -6.26
CA SER A 371 4.18 9.79 -4.89
C SER A 371 4.67 8.77 -3.86
N VAL A 372 4.50 7.47 -4.13
CA VAL A 372 4.77 6.40 -3.15
C VAL A 372 6.26 6.22 -2.85
N CYS A 373 7.14 6.59 -3.78
CA CYS A 373 8.59 6.59 -3.58
C CYS A 373 9.23 7.92 -3.28
N GLY A 374 8.39 8.91 -3.02
CA GLY A 374 8.84 10.28 -2.91
C GLY A 374 9.33 10.83 -4.25
N GLY A 375 9.28 12.15 -4.36
CA GLY A 375 9.63 12.88 -5.57
C GLY A 375 8.43 13.66 -6.08
N ASP A 376 7.36 12.94 -6.45
CA ASP A 376 6.20 13.57 -7.07
C ASP A 376 5.07 13.92 -6.07
N TYR A 377 4.48 15.09 -6.27
CA TYR A 377 3.18 15.43 -5.73
C TYR A 377 2.11 14.67 -6.52
N ASN A 378 1.17 14.04 -5.83
CA ASN A 378 -0.04 13.48 -6.43
C ASN A 378 -1.14 13.53 -5.38
N GLN A 379 -1.99 14.55 -5.45
CA GLN A 379 -3.09 14.79 -4.53
C GLN A 379 -4.34 15.17 -5.31
N GLN A 380 -5.49 15.12 -4.64
CA GLN A 380 -6.77 15.38 -5.28
C GLN A 380 -7.83 15.82 -4.30
N VAL A 381 -8.88 16.40 -4.85
CA VAL A 381 -10.11 16.73 -4.13
C VAL A 381 -11.31 16.37 -4.99
N THR A 382 -12.31 15.78 -4.35
CA THR A 382 -13.54 15.35 -5.00
C THR A 382 -14.74 16.01 -4.38
N ARG A 383 -15.67 16.42 -5.23
CA ARG A 383 -17.01 16.84 -4.88
C ARG A 383 -17.98 15.85 -5.50
N ALA A 384 -18.77 15.19 -4.67
CA ALA A 384 -19.77 14.22 -5.08
C ALA A 384 -21.16 14.67 -4.64
N VAL A 385 -22.11 14.65 -5.56
CA VAL A 385 -23.46 15.18 -5.35
C VAL A 385 -24.49 14.20 -5.92
N VAL A 386 -25.49 13.86 -5.11
CA VAL A 386 -26.67 13.09 -5.52
C VAL A 386 -27.86 14.02 -5.59
N ARG A 387 -28.54 14.03 -6.74
CA ARG A 387 -29.78 14.78 -6.98
C ARG A 387 -30.93 13.82 -7.13
N GLY A 388 -31.89 13.91 -6.22
CA GLY A 388 -33.09 13.08 -6.21
C GLY A 388 -34.27 13.69 -6.98
N PRO A 389 -35.40 12.98 -7.00
CA PRO A 389 -36.65 13.48 -7.54
C PRO A 389 -37.03 14.83 -6.90
N GLY A 390 -37.58 15.76 -7.69
CA GLY A 390 -38.02 17.07 -7.20
C GLY A 390 -36.90 18.07 -6.90
N GLY A 391 -35.66 17.79 -7.31
CA GLY A 391 -34.53 18.72 -7.16
C GLY A 391 -33.88 18.71 -5.77
N SER A 392 -34.16 17.69 -4.95
CA SER A 392 -33.44 17.47 -3.70
C SER A 392 -31.97 17.19 -4.01
N GLU A 393 -31.05 17.86 -3.31
CA GLU A 393 -29.61 17.70 -3.50
C GLU A 393 -28.95 17.29 -2.19
N ARG A 394 -28.04 16.30 -2.29
CA ARG A 394 -27.25 15.79 -1.17
C ARG A 394 -25.78 15.76 -1.61
N THR A 395 -24.90 16.34 -0.80
CA THR A 395 -23.45 16.22 -1.02
C THR A 395 -22.96 15.00 -0.25
N LEU A 396 -22.28 14.08 -0.93
CA LEU A 396 -21.66 12.93 -0.28
C LEU A 396 -20.36 13.39 0.40
N PRO A 397 -20.04 12.87 1.60
CA PRO A 397 -18.74 13.03 2.24
C PRO A 397 -17.69 12.15 1.52
N ALA A 398 -17.44 12.47 0.25
CA ALA A 398 -16.41 11.86 -0.57
C ALA A 398 -15.04 12.44 -0.20
N LYS A 399 -14.51 12.06 0.97
CA LYS A 399 -13.13 12.39 1.32
C LYS A 399 -12.21 11.61 0.36
N GLU A 400 -11.57 12.35 -0.55
CA GLU A 400 -10.43 11.88 -1.34
C GLU A 400 -10.69 10.69 -2.27
N LEU A 401 -11.90 10.56 -2.84
CA LEU A 401 -12.12 9.62 -3.96
C LEU A 401 -11.26 10.02 -5.16
N VAL A 402 -10.49 9.12 -5.78
CA VAL A 402 -9.89 9.45 -7.10
C VAL A 402 -11.01 9.37 -8.12
N GLY A 403 -11.06 10.31 -9.05
CA GLY A 403 -12.11 10.35 -10.06
C GLY A 403 -12.14 9.11 -10.96
N GLU A 404 -11.01 8.41 -11.08
CA GLU A 404 -10.90 7.13 -11.79
C GLU A 404 -11.20 5.93 -10.88
N ASP A 405 -11.29 6.12 -9.56
CA ASP A 405 -11.55 5.03 -8.64
C ASP A 405 -13.05 4.72 -8.53
N VAL A 406 -13.97 5.67 -8.76
CA VAL A 406 -15.42 5.38 -8.72
C VAL A 406 -15.83 4.61 -9.98
N VAL A 407 -15.76 3.30 -9.89
CA VAL A 407 -16.04 2.38 -11.01
C VAL A 407 -17.50 1.96 -11.07
N GLY A 408 -18.28 2.14 -10.00
CA GLY A 408 -19.72 1.89 -9.99
C GLY A 408 -20.47 2.74 -8.96
N VAL A 409 -21.74 3.01 -9.26
CA VAL A 409 -22.68 3.71 -8.39
C VAL A 409 -23.95 2.88 -8.34
N LEU A 410 -24.37 2.51 -7.13
CA LEU A 410 -25.53 1.64 -6.93
C LEU A 410 -26.31 2.04 -5.68
N ASP A 411 -27.54 1.56 -5.60
CA ASP A 411 -28.35 1.50 -4.38
C ASP A 411 -28.44 0.02 -4.01
N LEU A 412 -27.64 -0.38 -3.01
CA LEU A 412 -27.40 -1.77 -2.63
C LEU A 412 -28.67 -2.45 -2.12
N GLU A 413 -29.48 -1.73 -1.35
CA GLU A 413 -30.69 -2.25 -0.70
C GLU A 413 -31.97 -1.84 -1.44
N GLY A 414 -31.87 -0.96 -2.44
CA GLY A 414 -32.99 -0.35 -3.14
C GLY A 414 -33.82 0.57 -2.22
N ASP A 415 -33.17 1.28 -1.28
CA ASP A 415 -33.78 2.17 -0.28
C ASP A 415 -33.65 3.67 -0.63
N GLY A 416 -32.99 3.98 -1.75
CA GLY A 416 -32.74 5.34 -2.25
C GLY A 416 -31.45 5.97 -1.74
N LYS A 417 -30.65 5.26 -0.93
CA LYS A 417 -29.27 5.63 -0.63
C LYS A 417 -28.34 5.21 -1.75
N VAL A 418 -27.23 5.92 -1.84
CA VAL A 418 -26.23 5.68 -2.89
C VAL A 418 -24.97 5.14 -2.26
N GLU A 419 -24.58 3.96 -2.69
CA GLU A 419 -23.30 3.33 -2.43
C GLU A 419 -22.35 3.50 -3.62
N LEU A 420 -21.07 3.61 -3.30
CA LEU A 420 -19.99 3.81 -4.26
C LEU A 420 -19.13 2.56 -4.29
N LEU A 421 -19.01 1.95 -5.47
CA LEU A 421 -18.01 0.93 -5.73
C LEU A 421 -16.74 1.62 -6.20
N VAL A 422 -15.69 1.51 -5.39
CA VAL A 422 -14.43 2.24 -5.54
C VAL A 422 -13.29 1.25 -5.72
N GLN A 423 -12.42 1.49 -6.70
CA GLN A 423 -11.19 0.73 -6.94
C GLN A 423 -9.99 1.69 -6.87
N GLU A 424 -9.20 1.58 -5.81
CA GLU A 424 -7.99 2.37 -5.67
C GLU A 424 -6.88 1.86 -6.57
N SER A 425 -6.27 2.79 -7.29
CA SER A 425 -5.01 2.54 -7.99
C SER A 425 -3.84 2.29 -7.01
N TRP A 426 -2.68 1.94 -7.58
CA TRP A 426 -1.45 1.68 -6.84
C TRP A 426 -1.13 2.81 -5.82
N PRO A 427 -0.67 2.50 -4.58
CA PRO A 427 -0.03 1.26 -4.15
C PRO A 427 -0.93 0.24 -3.44
N ALA A 428 -2.14 0.63 -3.03
CA ALA A 428 -2.96 -0.18 -2.16
C ALA A 428 -3.84 -1.21 -2.89
N GLN A 429 -4.04 -1.07 -4.21
CA GLN A 429 -4.89 -1.96 -5.03
C GLN A 429 -6.13 -2.44 -4.26
N ALA A 430 -6.83 -1.48 -3.64
CA ALA A 430 -7.96 -1.72 -2.78
C ALA A 430 -9.24 -1.66 -3.61
N VAL A 431 -10.21 -2.48 -3.25
CA VAL A 431 -11.59 -2.36 -3.74
C VAL A 431 -12.48 -2.18 -2.54
N ARG A 432 -13.36 -1.18 -2.58
CA ARG A 432 -14.24 -0.81 -1.47
C ARG A 432 -15.64 -0.54 -1.96
N LEU A 433 -16.62 -0.90 -1.13
CA LEU A 433 -18.00 -0.44 -1.25
C LEU A 433 -18.25 0.54 -0.12
N LEU A 434 -18.50 1.80 -0.46
CA LEU A 434 -18.71 2.88 0.49
C LEU A 434 -20.19 3.25 0.56
N GLY A 435 -20.71 3.48 1.77
CA GLY A 435 -22.04 4.03 2.00
C GLY A 435 -22.14 5.50 1.64
N GLU A 436 -23.37 6.02 1.61
CA GLU A 436 -23.66 7.42 1.31
C GLU A 436 -22.96 8.39 2.30
N ASP A 437 -22.68 7.94 3.52
CA ASP A 437 -21.98 8.70 4.57
C ASP A 437 -20.45 8.54 4.55
N GLY A 438 -19.92 7.84 3.55
CA GLY A 438 -18.49 7.55 3.40
C GLY A 438 -17.98 6.43 4.30
N SER A 439 -18.85 5.79 5.08
CA SER A 439 -18.48 4.58 5.83
C SER A 439 -18.20 3.42 4.86
N GLU A 440 -17.23 2.59 5.19
CA GLU A 440 -16.94 1.41 4.39
C GLU A 440 -17.89 0.27 4.77
N LEU A 441 -18.66 -0.22 3.81
CA LEU A 441 -19.59 -1.34 3.98
C LEU A 441 -18.89 -2.68 3.78
N ALA A 442 -17.98 -2.74 2.80
CA ALA A 442 -17.16 -3.89 2.48
C ALA A 442 -15.87 -3.46 1.78
N GLY A 443 -14.81 -4.27 1.90
CA GLY A 443 -13.55 -4.01 1.21
C GLY A 443 -12.70 -5.25 1.01
N ALA A 444 -11.85 -5.21 -0.02
CA ALA A 444 -10.76 -6.15 -0.25
C ALA A 444 -9.49 -5.36 -0.59
N VAL A 445 -8.36 -5.74 0.02
CA VAL A 445 -7.07 -5.10 -0.25
C VAL A 445 -6.08 -6.15 -0.70
N VAL A 446 -5.40 -5.87 -1.81
CA VAL A 446 -4.22 -6.61 -2.21
C VAL A 446 -3.05 -6.02 -1.43
N GLU A 447 -2.54 -6.80 -0.46
CA GLU A 447 -1.37 -6.37 0.29
C GLU A 447 -0.15 -6.38 -0.63
N ASN A 448 0.29 -5.19 -1.03
CA ASN A 448 1.50 -5.07 -1.79
C ASN A 448 2.69 -5.43 -0.89
N CYS A 449 3.70 -6.10 -1.45
CA CYS A 449 4.97 -6.35 -0.79
C CYS A 449 5.90 -5.16 -1.02
N ASP A 450 6.83 -4.91 -0.09
CA ASP A 450 7.82 -3.82 -0.10
C ASP A 450 8.76 -3.83 -1.34
N CYS A 451 8.20 -3.58 -2.53
CA CYS A 451 8.91 -3.67 -3.81
C CYS A 451 8.89 -2.37 -4.59
N GLY A 452 8.05 -1.43 -4.21
CA GLY A 452 7.89 -0.19 -4.94
C GLY A 452 8.39 0.95 -4.10
N CYS A 453 9.67 0.86 -3.65
CA CYS A 453 10.78 1.83 -3.55
C CYS A 453 12.07 1.08 -3.16
#